data_AF-A0A350EV41-F1
#
_entry.id   AF-A0A350EV41-F1
#
_cell.length_a   1.000
_cell.length_b   1.000
_cell.length_c   1.000
_cell.angle_alpha   90.00
_cell.angle_beta   90.00
_cell.angle_gamma   90.00
#
_symmetry.space_group_name_H-M   'P 1'
#
loop_
_entity.id
_entity.type
_entity.pdbx_description
1 polymer ?
#
loop_
_entity_poly.entity_id
_entity_poly.type
_entity_poly.pdbx_seq_one_letter_code
_entity_poly.pdbx_strand_id
1 'polypeptide(L)'
;QVLEGGRATVMIVGTGNIAELRPIKVGLRLEGSLEVTEGLSEGEQVIVEGLQKIGPGMPVAPAPAGAMKPYLPQEQDAANRS
;
A
#
# COMPACT_ATOMS: atom_id res chain seq x y z
N GLN A 1 -11.99 14.97 -12.66
CA GLN A 1 -10.97 15.83 -12.03
C GLN A 1 -9.79 14.93 -11.67
N VAL A 2 -8.77 14.87 -12.53
CA VAL A 2 -7.53 14.13 -12.24
C VAL A 2 -6.74 15.05 -11.31
N LEU A 3 -6.61 14.69 -10.04
CA LEU A 3 -5.93 15.50 -9.05
C LEU A 3 -4.49 15.73 -9.53
N GLU A 4 -4.18 16.97 -9.89
CA GLU A 4 -2.83 17.43 -10.20
C GLU A 4 -1.94 17.07 -9.01
N GLY A 5 -1.01 16.15 -9.25
CA GLY A 5 0.05 15.88 -8.28
C GLY A 5 0.44 14.44 -8.11
N GLY A 6 -0.42 13.46 -8.45
CA GLY A 6 -0.08 12.03 -8.51
C GLY A 6 0.88 11.55 -7.43
N ARG A 7 0.80 12.06 -6.20
CA ARG A 7 1.75 11.78 -5.11
C ARG A 7 0.97 11.13 -3.99
N ALA A 8 1.48 10.01 -3.51
CA ALA A 8 0.98 9.31 -2.35
C ALA A 8 2.15 8.92 -1.46
N THR A 9 1.85 8.43 -0.28
CA THR A 9 2.86 7.93 0.64
C THR A 9 2.43 6.55 1.09
N VAL A 10 3.36 5.62 1.10
CA VAL A 10 3.14 4.24 1.56
C VAL A 10 4.13 3.92 2.67
N MET A 11 3.77 2.95 3.51
CA MET A 11 4.70 2.36 4.46
C MET A 11 5.31 1.11 3.83
N ILE A 12 6.62 0.95 3.91
CA ILE A 12 7.35 -0.23 3.43
C ILE A 12 8.10 -0.92 4.57
N VAL A 13 8.45 -2.18 4.35
CA VAL A 13 9.41 -2.90 5.18
C VAL A 13 10.81 -2.54 4.71
N GLY A 14 11.50 -1.75 5.51
CA GLY A 14 12.89 -1.36 5.31
C GLY A 14 13.89 -2.37 5.88
N THR A 15 15.14 -1.92 5.96
CA THR A 15 16.24 -2.78 6.44
C THR A 15 16.03 -3.19 7.89
N GLY A 16 16.26 -4.46 8.21
CA GLY A 16 16.10 -4.97 9.58
C GLY A 16 14.64 -5.07 10.03
N ASN A 17 13.69 -5.15 9.09
CA ASN A 17 12.26 -5.16 9.36
C ASN A 17 11.76 -3.90 10.09
N ILE A 18 12.28 -2.74 9.69
CA ILE A 18 11.86 -1.45 10.24
C ILE A 18 10.92 -0.77 9.25
N ALA A 19 9.81 -0.22 9.75
CA ALA A 19 8.84 0.44 8.91
C ALA A 19 9.38 1.79 8.41
N GLU A 20 9.34 2.00 7.10
CA GLU A 20 9.81 3.23 6.46
C GLU A 20 8.65 3.90 5.70
N LEU A 21 8.57 5.23 5.80
CA LEU A 21 7.59 6.02 5.08
C LEU A 21 8.18 6.45 3.74
N ARG A 22 7.56 6.03 2.63
CA ARG A 22 8.07 6.25 1.29
C ARG A 22 7.09 7.09 0.46
N PRO A 23 7.48 8.29 -0.03
CA PRO A 23 6.71 8.99 -1.03
C PRO A 23 6.78 8.23 -2.36
N ILE A 24 5.64 8.09 -3.02
CA ILE A 24 5.49 7.42 -4.31
C ILE A 24 4.75 8.32 -5.28
N LYS A 25 4.98 8.07 -6.57
CA LYS A 25 4.17 8.64 -7.64
C LYS A 25 3.17 7.62 -8.14
N VAL A 26 1.95 8.08 -8.33
CA VAL A 26 0.80 7.29 -8.74
C VAL A 26 0.32 7.72 -10.11
N GLY A 27 0.01 6.74 -10.94
CA GLY A 27 -0.51 6.88 -12.30
C GLY A 27 -2.01 6.61 -12.34
N LEU A 28 -2.39 5.61 -13.14
CA LEU A 28 -3.79 5.22 -13.31
C LEU A 28 -4.36 4.63 -12.00
N ARG A 29 -5.60 5.01 -11.69
CA ARG A 29 -6.39 4.35 -10.65
C ARG A 29 -7.48 3.52 -11.33
N LEU A 30 -7.52 2.25 -10.96
CA LEU A 30 -8.55 1.30 -11.35
C LEU A 30 -9.37 0.95 -10.11
N GLU A 31 -10.49 0.26 -10.33
CA GLU A 31 -11.26 -0.25 -9.20
C GLU A 31 -10.42 -1.25 -8.41
N GLY A 32 -10.24 -0.99 -7.11
CA GLY A 32 -9.42 -1.82 -6.23
C GLY A 32 -7.91 -1.78 -6.48
N SER A 33 -7.41 -0.96 -7.40
CA SER A 33 -5.96 -0.90 -7.63
C SER A 33 -5.47 0.45 -8.09
N LEU A 34 -4.19 0.65 -7.87
CA LEU A 34 -3.49 1.89 -8.08
C LEU A 34 -2.16 1.55 -8.74
N GLU A 35 -1.88 2.19 -9.87
CA GLU A 35 -0.59 2.09 -10.53
C GLU A 35 0.44 2.97 -9.82
N VAL A 36 1.55 2.36 -9.38
CA VAL A 36 2.70 3.09 -8.85
C VAL A 36 3.73 3.23 -9.96
N THR A 37 4.06 4.47 -10.33
CA THR A 37 4.97 4.77 -11.43
C THR A 37 6.40 5.07 -10.96
N GLU A 38 6.56 5.57 -9.73
CA GLU A 38 7.88 5.91 -9.15
C GLU A 38 7.86 5.75 -7.62
N GLY A 39 9.03 5.54 -7.02
CA GLY A 39 9.23 5.55 -5.56
C GLY A 39 9.30 4.17 -4.89
N LEU A 40 9.03 3.10 -5.63
CA LEU A 40 9.23 1.71 -5.20
C LEU A 40 10.17 0.96 -6.15
N SER A 41 10.88 -0.02 -5.62
CA SER A 41 11.77 -0.92 -6.36
C SER A 41 11.28 -2.37 -6.30
N GLU A 42 11.70 -3.19 -7.26
CA GLU A 42 11.38 -4.62 -7.25
C GLU A 42 11.89 -5.29 -5.96
N GLY A 43 11.04 -6.14 -5.38
CA GLY A 43 11.35 -6.84 -4.12
C GLY A 43 11.08 -6.04 -2.84
N GLU A 44 10.75 -4.74 -2.92
CA GLU A 44 10.29 -4.00 -1.73
C GLU A 44 8.90 -4.48 -1.29
N GLN A 45 8.70 -4.59 0.02
CA GLN A 45 7.43 -5.01 0.61
C GLN A 45 6.65 -3.80 1.13
N VAL A 46 5.43 -3.62 0.63
CA VAL A 46 4.52 -2.55 1.08
C VAL A 46 3.64 -3.07 2.21
N ILE A 47 3.47 -2.27 3.25
CA ILE A 47 2.63 -2.56 4.39
C ILE A 47 1.21 -2.05 4.08
N VAL A 48 0.26 -2.98 3.98
CA VAL A 48 -1.15 -2.67 3.63
C VAL A 48 -2.14 -2.94 4.77
N GLU A 49 -1.69 -3.54 5.86
CA GLU A 49 -2.49 -3.84 7.05
C GLU A 49 -1.76 -3.40 8.32
N GLY A 50 -2.52 -3.18 9.40
CA GLY A 50 -1.94 -2.85 10.71
C GLY A 50 -1.39 -1.42 10.83
N LEU A 51 -1.60 -0.56 9.81
CA LEU A 51 -1.14 0.84 9.77
C LEU A 51 -1.61 1.67 10.97
N GLN A 52 -2.75 1.33 11.56
CA GLN A 52 -3.26 1.98 12.77
C GLN A 52 -2.40 1.75 14.02
N LYS A 53 -1.51 0.75 13.99
CA LYS A 53 -0.63 0.36 15.11
C LYS A 53 0.85 0.62 14.82
N ILE A 54 1.19 1.04 13.59
CA ILE A 54 2.58 1.21 13.16
C ILE A 54 2.89 2.63 12.71
N GLY A 55 4.16 3.00 12.77
CA GLY A 55 4.66 4.32 12.41
C GLY A 55 6.11 4.23 11.93
N PRO A 56 6.67 5.30 11.35
CA PRO A 56 8.02 5.30 10.82
C PRO A 56 9.05 4.98 11.91
N GLY A 57 10.04 4.14 11.59
CA GLY A 57 11.09 3.72 12.52
C GLY A 57 10.71 2.61 13.50
N MET A 58 9.47 2.11 13.43
CA MET A 58 9.04 1.01 14.30
C MET A 58 9.33 -0.36 13.69
N PRO A 59 9.65 -1.38 14.50
CA PRO A 59 9.80 -2.74 14.00
C PRO A 59 8.45 -3.28 13.50
N VAL A 60 8.51 -4.02 12.40
CA VAL A 60 7.38 -4.71 11.79
C VAL A 60 7.70 -6.19 11.63
N ALA A 61 6.66 -7.02 11.60
CA ALA A 61 6.79 -8.44 11.32
C ALA A 61 6.14 -8.73 9.96
N PRO A 62 6.93 -8.87 8.88
CA PRO A 62 6.38 -9.12 7.56
C PRO A 62 5.71 -10.50 7.51
N ALA A 63 4.48 -10.56 7.00
CA ALA A 63 3.84 -11.81 6.64
C ALA A 63 4.22 -12.21 5.20
N PRO A 64 4.23 -13.51 4.85
CA PRO A 64 4.50 -13.93 3.47
C PRO A 64 3.52 -13.28 2.49
N ALA A 65 4.04 -12.74 1.38
CA ALA A 65 3.27 -12.02 0.35
C ALA A 65 2.21 -12.87 -0.40
N GLY A 66 1.96 -14.12 0.02
CA GLY A 66 0.91 -15.00 -0.52
C GLY A 66 -0.35 -15.09 0.34
N ALA A 67 -0.39 -14.43 1.51
CA ALA A 67 -1.58 -14.42 2.37
C ALA A 67 -2.62 -13.36 1.97
N MET A 68 -2.25 -12.43 1.10
CA MET A 68 -3.15 -11.38 0.61
C MET A 68 -3.70 -11.76 -0.76
N LYS A 69 -5.02 -11.90 -0.82
CA LYS A 69 -5.75 -11.81 -2.09
C LYS A 69 -5.45 -10.40 -2.64
N PRO A 70 -5.28 -10.23 -3.97
CA PRO A 70 -5.32 -8.88 -4.56
C PRO A 70 -6.53 -8.15 -3.97
N TYR A 71 -6.44 -6.83 -3.74
CA TYR A 71 -7.62 -6.03 -3.42
C TYR A 71 -8.51 -5.99 -4.69
N LEU A 72 -9.18 -7.11 -4.91
CA LEU A 72 -10.42 -7.18 -5.64
C LEU A 72 -11.41 -6.54 -4.67
N PRO A 73 -12.15 -5.50 -5.06
CA PRO A 73 -13.30 -5.07 -4.30
C PRO A 73 -14.10 -6.33 -3.99
N GLN A 74 -14.12 -6.75 -2.72
CA GLN A 74 -14.92 -7.90 -2.36
C GLN A 74 -16.36 -7.44 -2.56
N GLU A 75 -17.18 -8.20 -3.28
CA GLU A 75 -18.59 -7.89 -3.56
C GLU A 75 -19.40 -7.54 -2.28
N GLN A 76 -18.83 -7.86 -1.11
CA GLN A 76 -19.30 -7.51 0.23
C GLN A 76 -19.13 -6.02 0.61
N ASP A 77 -18.12 -5.30 0.10
CA ASP A 77 -17.98 -3.84 0.31
C ASP A 77 -18.98 -3.04 -0.52
N ALA A 78 -19.37 -3.56 -1.70
CA ALA A 78 -20.42 -2.97 -2.54
C ALA A 78 -21.81 -3.13 -1.89
N ALA A 79 -22.05 -4.26 -1.21
CA ALA A 79 -23.32 -4.56 -0.53
C ALA A 79 -23.55 -3.76 0.77
N ASN A 80 -22.51 -3.15 1.35
CA ASN A 80 -22.65 -2.31 2.55
C ASN A 80 -22.81 -0.80 2.23
N ARG A 81 -23.02 -0.47 0.95
CA ARG A 81 -23.35 0.88 0.47
C ARG A 81 -24.81 1.03 0.00
N SER A 82 -25.68 0.06 0.29
CA SER A 82 -27.13 0.10 0.02
C SER A 82 -27.96 0.28 1.28
#